data_AF-A0AA41VRF0-F1
#
_entry.id   AF-A0AA41VRF0-F1
#
_cell.length_a   1.000
_cell.length_b   1.000
_cell.length_c   1.000
_cell.angle_alpha   90.00
_cell.angle_beta   90.00
_cell.angle_gamma   90.00
#
_symmetry.space_group_name_H-M   'P 1'
#
loop_
_entity.id
_entity.type
_entity.pdbx_description
1 polymer ?
#
loop_
_entity_poly.entity_id
_entity_poly.type
_entity_poly.pdbx_seq_one_letter_code
_entity_poly.pdbx_strand_id
1 'polypeptide(L)'
;MKILHPGGYLEELVWRATKSYNEIDYTYWMNKVEEIKPDARIWLEKHHKEEWTKHKYDHTSKCEHITNNFSESFNNWILKLRCMPICKLVMEYEKLVMETMYKREQLALTWSQFGLVERAENRLKRHKEHVHLYHPVPSSQTLWLVENNEDMTWKVDLAKRECTCGAWQVGGVPCVHAMSVIIDMREDAFVDPCHFVNKYMATYAGSVEPIANPLYWLKVMTSLNL
;
A
#
# COMPACT_ATOMS: atom_id res chain seq x y z
N MET A 1 -2.91 -23.07 -20.33
CA MET A 1 -3.79 -22.42 -19.33
C MET A 1 -4.18 -23.46 -18.29
N LYS A 2 -3.83 -23.28 -17.01
CA LYS A 2 -4.42 -24.11 -15.95
C LYS A 2 -5.88 -23.70 -15.83
N ILE A 3 -6.80 -24.64 -16.04
CA ILE A 3 -8.23 -24.42 -15.82
C ILE A 3 -8.41 -24.23 -14.31
N LEU A 4 -8.65 -22.99 -13.87
CA LEU A 4 -8.99 -22.71 -12.48
C LEU A 4 -10.35 -23.35 -12.19
N HIS A 5 -10.48 -24.03 -11.04
CA HIS A 5 -11.79 -24.44 -10.54
C HIS A 5 -12.72 -23.20 -10.45
N PRO A 6 -14.04 -23.34 -10.64
CA PRO A 6 -14.98 -22.20 -10.74
C PRO A 6 -14.84 -21.16 -9.62
N GLY A 7 -14.53 -21.59 -8.38
CA GLY A 7 -14.27 -20.68 -7.27
C GLY A 7 -12.99 -19.85 -7.41
N GLY A 8 -11.91 -20.43 -7.93
CA GLY A 8 -10.64 -19.72 -8.11
C GLY A 8 -10.67 -18.68 -9.24
N TYR A 9 -11.44 -18.92 -10.29
CA TYR A 9 -11.63 -17.91 -11.35
C TYR A 9 -12.46 -16.73 -10.86
N LEU A 10 -13.55 -16.98 -10.12
CA LEU A 10 -14.35 -15.92 -9.49
C LEU A 10 -13.50 -15.08 -8.54
N GLU A 11 -12.68 -15.72 -7.70
CA GLU A 11 -11.74 -15.03 -6.81
C GLU A 11 -10.78 -14.11 -7.59
N GLU A 12 -10.24 -14.56 -8.72
CA GLU A 12 -9.37 -13.72 -9.57
C GLU A 12 -10.10 -12.47 -10.08
N LEU A 13 -11.34 -12.62 -10.56
CA LEU A 13 -12.14 -11.49 -11.05
C LEU A 13 -12.43 -10.47 -9.94
N VAL A 14 -12.78 -10.95 -8.74
CA VAL A 14 -12.97 -10.08 -7.57
C VAL A 14 -11.67 -9.35 -7.24
N TRP A 15 -10.53 -10.05 -7.21
CA TRP A 15 -9.23 -9.40 -6.97
C TRP A 15 -8.87 -8.35 -8.01
N ARG A 16 -9.25 -8.55 -9.28
CA ARG A 16 -9.05 -7.55 -10.33
C ARG A 16 -9.90 -6.31 -10.06
N ALA A 17 -11.18 -6.46 -9.72
CA ALA A 17 -12.04 -5.34 -9.30
C ALA A 17 -11.49 -4.61 -8.07
N THR A 18 -11.14 -5.35 -7.02
CA THR A 18 -10.52 -4.85 -5.79
C THR A 18 -9.27 -3.99 -6.07
N LYS A 19 -8.42 -4.44 -7.01
CA LYS A 19 -7.15 -3.77 -7.34
C LYS A 19 -7.27 -2.66 -8.38
N SER A 20 -8.44 -2.45 -8.99
CA SER A 20 -8.66 -1.36 -9.94
C SER A 20 -8.48 0.00 -9.29
N TYR A 21 -7.77 0.89 -9.97
CA TYR A 21 -7.46 2.25 -9.49
C TYR A 21 -8.45 3.31 -9.99
N ASN A 22 -9.33 2.97 -10.93
CA ASN A 22 -10.37 3.85 -11.45
C ASN A 22 -11.72 3.11 -11.58
N GLU A 23 -12.80 3.89 -11.64
CA GLU A 23 -14.19 3.39 -11.70
C GLU A 23 -14.46 2.55 -12.95
N ILE A 24 -13.85 2.87 -14.08
CA ILE A 24 -14.07 2.19 -15.36
C ILE A 24 -13.57 0.74 -15.27
N ASP A 25 -12.31 0.56 -14.85
CA ASP A 25 -11.72 -0.76 -14.68
C ASP A 25 -12.45 -1.55 -13.58
N TYR A 26 -12.83 -0.89 -12.48
CA TYR A 26 -13.63 -1.53 -11.42
C TYR A 26 -14.95 -2.07 -11.97
N THR A 27 -15.71 -1.22 -12.67
CA THR A 27 -17.02 -1.57 -13.24
C THR A 27 -16.88 -2.71 -14.24
N TYR A 28 -15.86 -2.67 -15.10
CA TYR A 28 -15.57 -3.73 -16.04
C TYR A 28 -15.39 -5.09 -15.33
N TRP A 29 -14.55 -5.15 -14.30
CA TRP A 29 -14.33 -6.40 -13.57
C TRP A 29 -15.54 -6.82 -12.74
N MET A 30 -16.31 -5.90 -12.17
CA MET A 30 -17.56 -6.22 -11.47
C MET A 30 -18.64 -6.77 -12.40
N ASN A 31 -18.72 -6.28 -13.63
CA ASN A 31 -19.60 -6.87 -14.65
C ASN A 31 -19.17 -8.33 -14.96
N LYS A 32 -17.87 -8.61 -15.02
CA LYS A 32 -17.37 -9.99 -15.17
C LYS A 32 -17.68 -10.88 -13.96
N VAL A 33 -17.64 -10.33 -12.75
CA VAL A 33 -18.10 -11.05 -11.54
C VAL A 33 -19.58 -11.40 -11.65
N GLU A 34 -20.42 -10.46 -12.10
CA GLU A 34 -21.86 -10.66 -12.28
C GLU A 34 -22.20 -11.70 -13.35
N GLU A 35 -21.51 -11.68 -14.49
CA GLU A 35 -21.65 -12.68 -15.55
C GLU A 35 -21.46 -14.12 -15.02
N ILE A 36 -20.55 -14.30 -14.05
CA ILE A 36 -20.27 -15.61 -13.45
C ILE A 36 -21.20 -15.92 -12.28
N LYS A 37 -21.46 -14.95 -11.40
CA LYS A 37 -22.26 -15.12 -10.19
C LYS A 37 -22.92 -13.79 -9.77
N PRO A 38 -24.16 -13.52 -10.19
CA PRO A 38 -24.87 -12.28 -9.86
C PRO A 38 -24.98 -12.02 -8.35
N ASP A 39 -25.25 -13.07 -7.56
CA ASP A 39 -25.34 -12.96 -6.10
C ASP A 39 -24.03 -12.47 -5.46
N ALA A 40 -22.87 -12.75 -6.06
CA ALA A 40 -21.59 -12.27 -5.57
C ALA A 40 -21.48 -10.75 -5.73
N ARG A 41 -21.93 -10.19 -6.87
CA ARG A 41 -21.99 -8.74 -7.08
C ARG A 41 -22.90 -8.07 -6.05
N ILE A 42 -24.12 -8.59 -5.86
CA ILE A 42 -25.07 -8.07 -4.88
C ILE A 42 -24.46 -8.07 -3.48
N TRP A 43 -23.73 -9.13 -3.11
CA TRP A 43 -23.07 -9.22 -1.81
C TRP A 43 -21.92 -8.19 -1.67
N LEU A 44 -21.10 -8.02 -2.70
CA LEU A 44 -19.98 -7.07 -2.70
C LEU A 44 -20.46 -5.62 -2.62
N GLU A 45 -21.52 -5.28 -3.34
CA GLU A 45 -22.08 -3.92 -3.38
C GLU A 45 -22.77 -3.49 -2.07
N LYS A 46 -23.07 -4.43 -1.16
CA LYS A 46 -23.56 -4.12 0.19
C LYS A 46 -22.49 -3.49 1.07
N HIS A 47 -21.21 -3.69 0.77
CA HIS A 47 -20.10 -3.15 1.55
C HIS A 47 -19.62 -1.83 0.95
N HIS A 48 -19.17 -0.91 1.81
CA HIS A 48 -18.63 0.38 1.38
C HIS A 48 -17.38 0.16 0.53
N LYS A 49 -17.35 0.69 -0.69
CA LYS A 49 -16.30 0.41 -1.67
C LYS A 49 -14.93 0.92 -1.21
N GLU A 50 -14.91 1.95 -0.39
CA GLU A 50 -13.74 2.52 0.28
C GLU A 50 -13.00 1.48 1.13
N GLU A 51 -13.70 0.47 1.64
CA GLU A 51 -13.11 -0.55 2.53
C GLU A 51 -12.34 -1.63 1.75
N TRP A 52 -12.67 -1.85 0.48
CA TRP A 52 -12.19 -3.03 -0.26
C TRP A 52 -11.83 -2.79 -1.72
N THR A 53 -11.83 -1.55 -2.21
CA THR A 53 -11.47 -1.23 -3.61
C THR A 53 -10.58 -0.01 -3.71
N LYS A 54 -9.50 -0.10 -4.49
CA LYS A 54 -8.52 1.00 -4.60
C LYS A 54 -9.04 2.25 -5.29
N HIS A 55 -9.98 2.12 -6.23
CA HIS A 55 -10.53 3.27 -6.96
C HIS A 55 -11.30 4.26 -6.08
N LYS A 56 -11.64 3.87 -4.84
CA LYS A 56 -12.25 4.75 -3.82
C LYS A 56 -11.29 5.16 -2.72
N TYR A 57 -10.02 4.77 -2.79
CA TYR A 57 -9.05 5.15 -1.76
C TYR A 57 -8.77 6.64 -1.80
N ASP A 58 -8.60 7.21 -0.62
CA ASP A 58 -8.12 8.57 -0.48
C ASP A 58 -6.70 8.71 -1.06
N HIS A 59 -6.48 9.81 -1.78
CA HIS A 59 -5.21 10.08 -2.46
C HIS A 59 -4.16 10.73 -1.54
N THR A 60 -4.46 11.08 -0.30
CA THR A 60 -3.49 11.73 0.62
C THR A 60 -2.59 10.72 1.32
N SER A 61 -3.10 9.53 1.62
CA SER A 61 -2.35 8.49 2.33
C SER A 61 -1.20 7.87 1.53
N LYS A 62 -1.27 7.96 0.19
CA LYS A 62 -0.35 7.31 -0.76
C LYS A 62 -0.17 5.81 -0.53
N CYS A 63 -1.20 5.19 0.02
CA CYS A 63 -1.21 3.80 0.43
C CYS A 63 -2.15 3.00 -0.46
N GLU A 64 -1.61 2.01 -1.16
CA GLU A 64 -2.36 1.09 -2.02
C GLU A 64 -2.48 -0.33 -1.41
N HIS A 65 -2.23 -0.45 -0.11
CA HIS A 65 -2.33 -1.72 0.60
C HIS A 65 -3.80 -2.12 0.77
N ILE A 66 -4.13 -3.33 0.35
CA ILE A 66 -5.51 -3.84 0.31
C ILE A 66 -5.65 -5.24 0.91
N THR A 67 -4.55 -5.79 1.43
CA THR A 67 -4.54 -7.11 2.04
C THR A 67 -4.61 -6.98 3.56
N ASN A 68 -5.13 -8.03 4.20
CA ASN A 68 -5.22 -8.13 5.65
C ASN A 68 -3.90 -8.52 6.33
N ASN A 69 -2.76 -8.54 5.62
CA ASN A 69 -1.46 -9.02 6.14
C ASN A 69 -1.07 -8.35 7.47
N PHE A 70 -1.38 -7.06 7.63
CA PHE A 70 -1.12 -6.35 8.89
C PHE A 70 -1.95 -6.95 10.03
N SER A 71 -3.27 -7.09 9.81
CA SER A 71 -4.19 -7.70 10.75
C SER A 71 -3.83 -9.15 11.05
N GLU A 72 -3.42 -9.94 10.05
CA GLU A 72 -2.97 -11.33 10.24
C GLU A 72 -1.69 -11.40 11.09
N SER A 73 -0.72 -10.52 10.80
CA SER A 73 0.52 -10.44 11.59
C SER A 73 0.24 -10.06 13.04
N PHE A 74 -0.64 -9.07 13.26
CA PHE A 74 -1.09 -8.67 14.59
C PHE A 74 -1.86 -9.79 15.29
N ASN A 75 -2.78 -10.46 14.60
CA ASN A 75 -3.59 -11.56 15.13
C ASN A 75 -2.69 -12.73 15.55
N ASN A 76 -1.74 -13.13 14.71
CA ASN A 76 -0.78 -14.19 15.04
C ASN A 76 0.03 -13.88 16.29
N TRP A 77 0.34 -12.61 16.50
CA TRP A 77 1.06 -12.15 17.67
C TRP A 77 0.18 -12.09 18.92
N ILE A 78 -0.99 -11.45 18.87
CA ILE A 78 -1.88 -11.28 20.04
C ILE A 78 -2.46 -12.62 20.52
N LEU A 79 -2.63 -13.61 19.63
CA LEU A 79 -3.06 -14.96 20.02
C LEU A 79 -2.17 -15.58 21.08
N LYS A 80 -0.85 -15.31 21.03
CA LYS A 80 0.11 -15.79 22.03
C LYS A 80 0.02 -15.04 23.35
N LEU A 81 -0.37 -13.77 23.33
CA LEU A 81 -0.35 -12.89 24.50
C LEU A 81 -1.67 -12.78 25.23
N ARG A 82 -2.81 -12.93 24.55
CA ARG A 82 -4.14 -12.73 25.13
C ARG A 82 -4.48 -13.66 26.30
N CYS A 83 -3.78 -14.79 26.41
CA CYS A 83 -3.93 -15.74 27.52
C CYS A 83 -2.99 -15.44 28.69
N MET A 84 -2.13 -14.44 28.60
CA MET A 84 -1.20 -14.06 29.65
C MET A 84 -1.87 -13.13 30.67
N PRO A 85 -1.40 -13.12 31.94
CA PRO A 85 -1.80 -12.10 32.91
C PRO A 85 -1.51 -10.69 32.38
N ILE A 86 -2.36 -9.71 32.72
CA ILE A 86 -2.30 -8.33 32.19
C ILE A 86 -0.89 -7.74 32.25
N CYS A 87 -0.21 -7.84 33.39
CA CYS A 87 1.16 -7.32 33.53
C CYS A 87 2.13 -7.98 32.54
N LYS A 88 2.02 -9.29 32.32
CA LYS A 88 2.87 -10.03 31.39
C LYS A 88 2.55 -9.68 29.94
N LEU A 89 1.27 -9.50 29.59
CA LEU A 89 0.85 -9.04 28.27
C LEU A 89 1.51 -7.68 27.94
N VAL A 90 1.45 -6.72 28.86
CA VAL A 90 2.05 -5.39 28.67
C VAL A 90 3.57 -5.49 28.47
N MET A 91 4.28 -6.26 29.31
CA MET A 91 5.73 -6.46 29.18
C MET A 91 6.12 -7.12 27.84
N GLU A 92 5.35 -8.09 27.35
CA GLU A 92 5.63 -8.72 26.05
C GLU A 92 5.25 -7.81 24.86
N TYR A 93 4.23 -6.96 25.00
CA TYR A 93 3.89 -5.94 24.01
C TYR A 93 4.97 -4.90 23.85
N GLU A 94 5.45 -4.39 24.96
CA GLU A 94 6.55 -3.44 24.99
C GLU A 94 7.79 -3.99 24.25
N LYS A 95 8.20 -5.23 24.55
CA LYS A 95 9.30 -5.91 23.82
C LYS A 95 9.06 -5.96 22.31
N LEU A 96 7.84 -6.32 21.88
CA LEU A 96 7.52 -6.33 20.45
C LEU A 96 7.73 -4.95 19.83
N VAL A 97 7.19 -3.90 20.44
CA VAL A 97 7.28 -2.54 19.91
C VAL A 97 8.75 -2.08 19.89
N MET A 98 9.48 -2.27 21.00
CA MET A 98 10.90 -1.95 21.10
C MET A 98 11.73 -2.64 20.01
N GLU A 99 11.61 -3.96 19.89
CA GLU A 99 12.35 -4.73 18.88
C GLU A 99 11.97 -4.31 17.46
N THR A 100 10.69 -4.01 17.22
CA THR A 100 10.22 -3.58 15.91
C THR A 100 10.80 -2.22 15.54
N MET A 101 10.68 -1.22 16.42
CA MET A 101 11.24 0.12 16.20
C MET A 101 12.75 0.04 15.95
N TYR A 102 13.48 -0.65 16.82
CA TYR A 102 14.93 -0.82 16.70
C TYR A 102 15.31 -1.52 15.39
N LYS A 103 14.72 -2.68 15.06
CA LYS A 103 15.05 -3.41 13.83
C LYS A 103 14.76 -2.57 12.58
N ARG A 104 13.68 -1.78 12.59
CA ARG A 104 13.29 -0.92 11.47
C ARG A 104 14.26 0.25 11.29
N GLU A 105 14.67 0.88 12.39
CA GLU A 105 15.71 1.91 12.38
C GLU A 105 17.05 1.35 11.86
N GLN A 106 17.52 0.23 12.41
CA GLN A 106 18.77 -0.41 11.98
C GLN A 106 18.75 -0.81 10.50
N LEU A 107 17.62 -1.31 10.01
CA LEU A 107 17.45 -1.59 8.58
C LEU A 107 17.59 -0.31 7.74
N ALA A 108 16.96 0.79 8.15
CA ALA A 108 17.01 2.04 7.41
C ALA A 108 18.42 2.66 7.34
N LEU A 109 19.25 2.44 8.37
CA LEU A 109 20.66 2.87 8.36
C LEU A 109 21.50 2.16 7.28
N THR A 110 21.03 1.01 6.76
CA THR A 110 21.68 0.32 5.64
C THR A 110 21.35 0.94 4.27
N TRP A 111 20.37 1.85 4.22
CA TRP A 111 19.89 2.48 2.99
C TRP A 111 20.52 3.85 2.78
N SER A 112 20.46 4.36 1.55
CA SER A 112 20.84 5.75 1.27
C SER A 112 19.85 6.70 1.93
N GLN A 113 20.33 7.59 2.81
CA GLN A 113 19.48 8.53 3.57
C GLN A 113 18.58 9.40 2.70
N PHE A 114 19.06 9.78 1.51
CA PHE A 114 18.31 10.60 0.54
C PHE A 114 17.68 9.76 -0.58
N GLY A 115 17.79 8.44 -0.50
CA GLY A 115 17.19 7.51 -1.45
C GLY A 115 15.70 7.24 -1.17
N LEU A 116 15.13 6.41 -2.04
CA LEU A 116 13.79 5.88 -1.88
C LEU A 116 13.83 4.62 -1.03
N VAL A 117 12.73 4.30 -0.35
CA VAL A 117 12.57 2.99 0.28
C VAL A 117 12.55 1.91 -0.81
N GLU A 118 13.08 0.73 -0.48
CA GLU A 118 13.28 -0.37 -1.44
C GLU A 118 12.00 -0.73 -2.22
N ARG A 119 10.84 -0.69 -1.57
CA ARG A 119 9.53 -0.95 -2.22
C ARG A 119 9.26 0.03 -3.37
N ALA A 120 9.52 1.31 -3.18
CA ALA A 120 9.29 2.33 -4.20
C ALA A 120 10.32 2.23 -5.32
N GLU A 121 11.59 1.98 -5.00
CA GLU A 121 12.63 1.72 -6.00
C GLU A 121 12.30 0.52 -6.88
N ASN A 122 11.92 -0.61 -6.27
CA ASN A 122 11.57 -1.82 -6.99
C ASN A 122 10.33 -1.62 -7.88
N ARG A 123 9.38 -0.79 -7.44
CA ARG A 123 8.23 -0.41 -8.26
C ARG A 123 8.63 0.41 -9.48
N LEU A 124 9.49 1.41 -9.32
CA LEU A 124 10.03 2.21 -10.43
C LEU A 124 10.80 1.33 -11.43
N LYS A 125 11.67 0.43 -10.93
CA LYS A 125 12.42 -0.52 -11.78
C LYS A 125 11.47 -1.38 -12.61
N ARG A 126 10.45 -1.95 -11.97
CA ARG A 126 9.43 -2.75 -12.67
C ARG A 126 8.65 -1.94 -13.71
N HIS A 127 8.29 -0.69 -13.42
CA HIS A 127 7.62 0.16 -14.41
C HIS A 127 8.55 0.46 -15.59
N LYS A 128 9.82 0.77 -15.31
CA LYS A 128 10.86 0.99 -16.34
C LYS A 128 11.02 -0.20 -17.29
N GLU A 129 10.88 -1.43 -16.81
CA GLU A 129 10.91 -2.62 -17.66
C GLU A 129 9.76 -2.67 -18.68
N HIS A 130 8.63 -2.04 -18.41
CA HIS A 130 7.40 -2.14 -19.22
C HIS A 130 7.06 -0.87 -20.00
N VAL A 131 7.81 0.22 -19.84
CA VAL A 131 7.50 1.50 -20.54
C VAL A 131 7.53 1.39 -22.06
N HIS A 132 8.30 0.44 -22.60
CA HIS A 132 8.41 0.18 -24.03
C HIS A 132 7.09 -0.29 -24.67
N LEU A 133 6.09 -0.67 -23.87
CA LEU A 133 4.76 -1.04 -24.34
C LEU A 133 3.85 0.19 -24.55
N TYR A 134 4.33 1.38 -24.23
CA TYR A 134 3.55 2.61 -24.19
C TYR A 134 4.23 3.71 -25.00
N HIS A 135 3.42 4.45 -25.76
CA HIS A 135 3.85 5.49 -26.68
C HIS A 135 3.32 6.84 -26.20
N PRO A 136 4.16 7.70 -25.60
CA PRO A 136 3.77 9.02 -25.16
C PRO A 136 3.68 9.98 -26.35
N VAL A 137 2.62 10.78 -26.39
CA VAL A 137 2.33 11.82 -27.38
C VAL A 137 2.12 13.15 -26.64
N PRO A 138 2.98 14.16 -26.86
CA PRO A 138 2.89 15.42 -26.12
C PRO A 138 1.67 16.24 -26.58
N SER A 139 0.92 16.76 -25.61
CA SER A 139 -0.12 17.78 -25.85
C SER A 139 0.35 19.16 -25.37
N SER A 140 1.14 19.22 -24.29
CA SER A 140 1.80 20.42 -23.80
C SER A 140 3.09 20.04 -23.05
N GLN A 141 3.73 21.01 -22.38
CA GLN A 141 4.90 20.74 -21.53
C GLN A 141 4.61 19.73 -20.40
N THR A 142 3.36 19.67 -19.93
CA THR A 142 2.99 18.84 -18.76
C THR A 142 1.88 17.84 -19.04
N LEU A 143 1.13 18.02 -20.14
CA LEU A 143 0.01 17.17 -20.53
C LEU A 143 0.39 16.26 -21.70
N TRP A 144 0.11 14.97 -21.53
CA TRP A 144 0.47 13.94 -22.48
C TRP A 144 -0.68 12.95 -22.65
N LEU A 145 -0.86 12.49 -23.88
CA LEU A 145 -1.61 11.28 -24.18
C LEU A 145 -0.61 10.12 -24.23
N VAL A 146 -0.94 8.98 -23.65
CA VAL A 146 -0.11 7.78 -23.70
C VAL A 146 -0.95 6.67 -24.28
N GLU A 147 -0.44 6.00 -25.31
CA GLU A 147 -1.16 4.95 -26.05
C GLU A 147 -0.42 3.62 -25.90
N ASN A 148 -1.11 2.49 -26.06
CA ASN A 148 -0.47 1.18 -26.22
C ASN A 148 -0.83 0.56 -27.57
N ASN A 149 -0.36 -0.65 -27.84
CA ASN A 149 -0.65 -1.38 -29.08
C ASN A 149 -2.07 -2.01 -29.12
N GLU A 150 -2.93 -1.71 -28.15
CA GLU A 150 -4.29 -2.26 -28.02
C GLU A 150 -5.35 -1.14 -28.12
N ASP A 151 -5.01 -0.02 -28.75
CA ASP A 151 -5.87 1.17 -28.92
C ASP A 151 -6.37 1.79 -27.60
N MET A 152 -5.72 1.46 -26.48
CA MET A 152 -6.01 2.05 -25.18
C MET A 152 -5.19 3.31 -24.98
N THR A 153 -5.83 4.33 -24.38
CA THR A 153 -5.20 5.63 -24.16
C THR A 153 -5.36 6.10 -22.71
N TRP A 154 -4.34 6.80 -22.22
CA TRP A 154 -4.31 7.40 -20.90
C TRP A 154 -3.80 8.83 -20.98
N LYS A 155 -4.53 9.76 -20.36
CA LYS A 155 -4.00 11.09 -20.10
C LYS A 155 -3.08 11.06 -18.89
N VAL A 156 -1.90 11.69 -19.03
CA VAL A 156 -0.92 11.96 -17.98
C VAL A 156 -0.74 13.46 -17.83
N ASP A 157 -0.82 13.95 -16.59
CA ASP A 157 -0.54 15.33 -16.20
C ASP A 157 0.62 15.34 -15.20
N LEU A 158 1.80 15.72 -15.65
CA LEU A 158 3.02 15.72 -14.83
C LEU A 158 3.00 16.81 -13.75
N ALA A 159 2.36 17.95 -14.01
CA ALA A 159 2.27 19.04 -13.05
C ALA A 159 1.38 18.64 -11.87
N LYS A 160 0.27 17.97 -12.16
CA LYS A 160 -0.64 17.46 -11.13
C LYS A 160 -0.22 16.12 -10.55
N ARG A 161 0.71 15.41 -11.19
CA ARG A 161 1.14 14.04 -10.86
C ARG A 161 -0.03 13.07 -10.94
N GLU A 162 -0.80 13.22 -12.00
CA GLU A 162 -2.02 12.46 -12.24
C GLU A 162 -1.89 11.63 -13.51
N CYS A 163 -2.46 10.43 -13.46
CA CYS A 163 -2.73 9.64 -14.65
C CYS A 163 -4.18 9.16 -14.58
N THR A 164 -4.87 9.15 -15.70
CA THR A 164 -6.24 8.60 -15.79
C THR A 164 -6.37 7.16 -15.32
N CYS A 165 -5.27 6.38 -15.30
CA CYS A 165 -5.28 5.05 -14.69
C CYS A 165 -5.52 5.08 -13.16
N GLY A 166 -5.24 6.20 -12.47
CA GLY A 166 -5.44 6.40 -11.03
C GLY A 166 -4.29 5.92 -10.13
N ALA A 167 -3.39 5.08 -10.64
CA ALA A 167 -2.38 4.42 -9.81
C ALA A 167 -1.34 5.38 -9.20
N TRP A 168 -1.01 6.49 -9.88
CA TRP A 168 -0.06 7.46 -9.35
C TRP A 168 -0.66 8.23 -8.16
N GLN A 169 -1.94 8.59 -8.27
CA GLN A 169 -2.66 9.35 -7.25
C GLN A 169 -2.78 8.56 -5.95
N VAL A 170 -3.19 7.29 -6.05
CA VAL A 170 -3.36 6.38 -4.92
C VAL A 170 -2.03 5.92 -4.33
N GLY A 171 -1.04 5.60 -5.16
CA GLY A 171 0.21 5.00 -4.70
C GLY A 171 1.35 5.98 -4.42
N GLY A 172 1.29 7.21 -4.92
CA GLY A 172 2.37 8.22 -4.79
C GLY A 172 3.63 7.91 -5.60
N VAL A 173 3.66 6.82 -6.36
CA VAL A 173 4.75 6.45 -7.28
C VAL A 173 4.21 6.52 -8.71
N PRO A 174 4.95 7.13 -9.66
CA PRO A 174 4.53 7.18 -11.06
C PRO A 174 4.14 5.81 -11.59
N CYS A 175 2.97 5.71 -12.19
CA CYS A 175 2.54 4.50 -12.89
C CYS A 175 3.36 4.28 -14.17
N VAL A 176 3.20 3.14 -14.82
CA VAL A 176 3.94 2.82 -16.07
C VAL A 176 3.71 3.85 -17.18
N HIS A 177 2.49 4.41 -17.30
CA HIS A 177 2.17 5.46 -18.28
C HIS A 177 2.88 6.78 -17.97
N ALA A 178 2.96 7.16 -16.69
CA ALA A 178 3.69 8.34 -16.28
C ALA A 178 5.20 8.14 -16.48
N MET A 179 5.70 6.94 -16.16
CA MET A 179 7.10 6.59 -16.36
C MET A 179 7.52 6.61 -17.83
N SER A 180 6.65 6.22 -18.78
CA SER A 180 7.00 6.31 -20.21
C SER A 180 7.20 7.77 -20.64
N VAL A 181 6.34 8.68 -20.20
CA VAL A 181 6.49 10.13 -20.44
C VAL A 181 7.76 10.67 -19.79
N ILE A 182 8.00 10.38 -18.50
CA ILE A 182 9.15 10.89 -17.76
C ILE A 182 10.47 10.46 -18.41
N ILE A 183 10.55 9.21 -18.87
CA ILE A 183 11.73 8.67 -19.56
C ILE A 183 11.91 9.33 -20.93
N ASP A 184 10.83 9.55 -21.68
CA ASP A 184 10.87 10.24 -22.98
C ASP A 184 11.43 11.67 -22.84
N MET A 185 10.98 12.38 -21.80
CA MET A 185 11.48 13.71 -21.46
C MET A 185 12.90 13.72 -20.87
N ARG A 186 13.45 12.55 -20.48
CA ARG A 186 14.72 12.41 -19.78
C ARG A 186 14.77 13.16 -18.44
N GLU A 187 13.65 13.18 -17.75
CA GLU A 187 13.47 13.83 -16.45
C GLU A 187 13.56 12.82 -15.30
N ASP A 188 13.76 13.33 -14.08
CA ASP A 188 13.70 12.51 -12.88
C ASP A 188 12.24 12.21 -12.47
N ALA A 189 12.01 10.98 -12.03
CA ALA A 189 10.68 10.54 -11.60
C ALA A 189 10.29 11.20 -10.27
N PHE A 190 9.21 11.97 -10.29
CA PHE A 190 8.65 12.48 -9.04
C PHE A 190 7.96 11.36 -8.25
N VAL A 191 8.47 11.08 -7.05
CA VAL A 191 7.86 10.17 -6.09
C VAL A 191 7.40 10.96 -4.86
N ASP A 192 6.25 10.59 -4.29
CA ASP A 192 5.74 11.23 -3.08
C ASP A 192 6.74 11.14 -1.91
N PRO A 193 6.94 12.23 -1.14
CA PRO A 193 7.87 12.26 -0.01
C PRO A 193 7.72 11.10 0.98
N CYS A 194 6.52 10.52 1.15
CA CYS A 194 6.30 9.40 2.07
C CYS A 194 7.15 8.15 1.74
N HIS A 195 7.65 8.03 0.51
CA HIS A 195 8.46 6.90 0.05
C HIS A 195 9.97 7.12 0.19
N PHE A 196 10.42 8.20 0.81
CA PHE A 196 11.85 8.45 1.03
C PHE A 196 12.35 7.85 2.34
N VAL A 197 13.61 7.41 2.33
CA VAL A 197 14.26 6.79 3.49
C VAL A 197 14.27 7.74 4.70
N ASN A 198 14.45 9.04 4.49
CA ASN A 198 14.40 10.01 5.59
C ASN A 198 13.04 10.06 6.31
N LYS A 199 11.90 9.89 5.61
CA LYS A 199 10.57 9.81 6.21
C LYS A 199 10.38 8.49 6.94
N TYR A 200 10.88 7.40 6.36
CA TYR A 200 10.92 6.11 7.03
C TYR A 200 11.72 6.19 8.34
N MET A 201 12.94 6.74 8.32
CA MET A 201 13.76 6.94 9.52
C MET A 201 13.05 7.81 10.56
N ALA A 202 12.44 8.93 10.15
CA ALA A 202 11.68 9.78 11.05
C ALA A 202 10.52 9.03 11.74
N THR A 203 9.92 8.05 11.06
CA THR A 203 8.86 7.20 11.63
C THR A 203 9.38 6.29 12.74
N TYR A 204 10.64 5.84 12.64
CA TYR A 204 11.24 4.86 13.56
C TYR A 204 12.34 5.42 14.47
N ALA A 205 12.57 6.74 14.46
CA ALA A 205 13.63 7.39 15.24
C ALA A 205 13.38 7.42 16.77
N GLY A 206 12.14 7.13 17.19
CA GLY A 206 11.78 7.08 18.61
C GLY A 206 12.23 5.79 19.28
N SER A 207 12.62 5.89 20.55
CA SER A 207 12.82 4.74 21.43
C SER A 207 11.65 4.58 22.39
N VAL A 208 11.36 3.32 22.74
CA VAL A 208 10.43 2.98 23.83
C VAL A 208 11.29 2.69 25.05
N GLU A 209 11.00 3.37 26.16
CA GLU A 209 11.73 3.18 27.41
C GLU A 209 11.41 1.81 28.01
N PRO A 210 12.44 0.99 28.35
CA PRO A 210 12.22 -0.33 28.90
C PRO A 210 11.55 -0.30 30.28
N ILE A 211 10.51 -1.11 30.50
CA ILE A 211 9.93 -1.35 31.81
C ILE A 211 10.76 -2.42 32.51
N ALA A 212 11.42 -2.02 33.60
CA ALA A 212 12.18 -2.92 34.45
C ALA A 212 11.29 -3.99 35.10
N ASN A 213 11.91 -5.00 35.71
CA ASN A 213 11.17 -6.03 36.44
C ASN A 213 10.21 -5.41 37.49
N PRO A 214 9.01 -5.99 37.73
CA PRO A 214 8.09 -5.53 38.76
C PRO A 214 8.69 -5.29 40.15
N LEU A 215 9.78 -5.98 40.49
CA LEU A 215 10.55 -5.77 41.71
C LEU A 215 11.12 -4.34 41.85
N TYR A 216 11.35 -3.65 40.74
CA TYR A 216 11.89 -2.29 40.69
C TYR A 216 10.81 -1.22 40.48
N TRP A 217 9.53 -1.60 40.39
CA TRP A 217 8.45 -0.63 40.20
C TRP A 217 8.20 0.17 41.48
N LEU A 218 7.76 1.43 41.29
CA LEU A 218 7.33 2.27 42.40
C LEU A 218 6.18 1.57 43.14
N LYS A 219 6.36 1.39 44.45
CA LYS A 219 5.29 0.89 45.31
C LYS A 219 4.23 1.98 45.44
N VAL A 220 3.10 1.80 44.75
CA VAL A 220 1.95 2.67 44.93
C VAL A 220 1.29 2.30 46.25
N MET A 221 1.30 3.20 47.24
CA MET A 221 0.51 3.02 48.47
C MET A 221 -0.97 3.06 48.08
N THR A 222 -1.57 1.89 47.91
CA THR A 222 -3.00 1.76 47.69
C THR A 222 -3.67 1.92 49.05
N SER A 223 -4.15 3.12 49.35
CA SER A 223 -5.21 3.33 50.35
C SER A 223 -6.52 2.80 49.77
N LEU A 224 -6.61 1.49 49.58
CA LEU A 224 -7.90 0.83 49.38
C LEU A 224 -8.48 0.64 50.78
N ASN A 225 -9.21 1.66 51.23
CA ASN A 225 -10.21 1.50 52.28
C ASN A 225 -11.33 0.64 51.66
N LEU A 226 -11.22 -0.68 51.80
CA LEU A 226 -12.35 -1.60 51.68
C LEU A 226 -13.02 -1.74 53.04
#